data_AF-A0A1Y2ATK6-F1
#
_entry.id   AF-A0A1Y2ATK6-F1
#
_cell.length_a   1.000
_cell.length_b   1.000
_cell.length_c   1.000
_cell.angle_alpha   90.00
_cell.angle_beta   90.00
_cell.angle_gamma   90.00
#
_symmetry.space_group_name_H-M   'P 1'
#
loop_
_entity.id
_entity.type
_entity.pdbx_description
1 polymer ?
#
loop_
_entity_poly.entity_id
_entity_poly.type
_entity_poly.pdbx_seq_one_letter_code
_entity_poly.pdbx_strand_id
1 'polypeptide(L)'
;MNIFNSECRSLMNILVHSSKRAYYLNSINLYSSEMIMNDKKYFSEGEALRLITDCGNELQKLESNIKSGKYGGKSLIEYSIFDGLNENPGCVRPKGFEKQCELRQFNEFYTKELSESPVDYMIVEYLNKFNEFINNEVENHNYNQNKSSDILQMLTDISTNPYIKLFHDLSEDIIGHIEQINELGTTYLIKYAHFYSNISLIYHFICSVFIVVTFYIFVTRNFKKQLRVMDQLTNIIFIIPPNLYNLSPKIKNFIFNGKLN
;
A
#
# COMPACT_ATOMS: atom_id res chain seq x y z
N MET A 1 5.67 2.87 18.24
CA MET A 1 4.42 3.05 17.47
C MET A 1 4.56 4.10 16.37
N ASN A 2 5.31 5.20 16.56
CA ASN A 2 5.56 6.20 15.49
C ASN A 2 6.35 5.66 14.27
N ILE A 3 7.31 4.76 14.48
CA ILE A 3 8.13 4.17 13.40
C ILE A 3 7.30 3.22 12.51
N PHE A 4 6.38 2.45 13.11
CA PHE A 4 5.46 1.56 12.38
C PHE A 4 4.59 2.35 11.41
N ASN A 5 4.07 3.50 11.85
CA ASN A 5 3.21 4.32 11.02
C ASN A 5 4.00 4.99 9.88
N SER A 6 5.26 5.40 10.09
CA SER A 6 6.02 6.08 9.04
C SER A 6 6.48 5.14 7.93
N GLU A 7 7.01 3.96 8.25
CA GLU A 7 7.57 3.06 7.23
C GLU A 7 6.49 2.34 6.42
N CYS A 8 5.47 1.76 7.08
CA CYS A 8 4.38 1.08 6.39
C CYS A 8 3.56 2.05 5.53
N ARG A 9 3.31 3.27 6.02
CA ARG A 9 2.59 4.29 5.25
C ARG A 9 3.42 4.79 4.07
N SER A 10 4.72 4.99 4.25
CA SER A 10 5.64 5.34 3.17
C SER A 10 5.61 4.29 2.07
N LEU A 11 5.78 3.01 2.45
CA LEU A 11 5.76 1.91 1.49
C LEU A 11 4.40 1.82 0.78
N MET A 12 3.30 1.86 1.52
CA MET A 12 1.95 1.82 0.95
C MET A 12 1.70 2.97 -0.04
N ASN A 13 2.13 4.19 0.28
CA ASN A 13 2.04 5.32 -0.64
C ASN A 13 2.86 5.07 -1.91
N ILE A 14 4.10 4.58 -1.77
CA ILE A 14 4.95 4.24 -2.91
C ILE A 14 4.29 3.18 -3.79
N LEU A 15 3.72 2.11 -3.22
CA LEU A 15 3.03 1.05 -3.98
C LEU A 15 1.81 1.59 -4.76
N VAL A 16 0.99 2.41 -4.10
CA VAL A 16 -0.18 3.06 -4.73
C VAL A 16 0.25 3.95 -5.89
N HIS A 17 1.29 4.76 -5.69
CA HIS A 17 1.80 5.66 -6.73
C HIS A 17 2.56 4.91 -7.82
N SER A 18 3.27 3.83 -7.51
CA SER A 18 3.92 2.94 -8.48
C SER A 18 2.88 2.32 -9.42
N SER A 19 1.75 1.87 -8.87
CA SER A 19 0.62 1.31 -9.64
C SER A 19 0.02 2.32 -10.64
N LYS A 20 0.09 3.63 -10.37
CA LYS A 20 -0.40 4.65 -11.31
C LYS A 20 0.47 4.77 -12.57
N ARG A 21 1.73 4.34 -12.53
CA ARG A 21 2.60 4.30 -13.73
C ARG A 21 1.99 3.39 -14.80
N ALA A 22 1.51 2.21 -14.41
CA ALA A 22 0.83 1.28 -15.31
C ALA A 22 -0.40 1.90 -16.00
N TYR A 23 -1.19 2.69 -15.26
CA TYR A 23 -2.31 3.42 -15.83
C TYR A 23 -1.87 4.38 -16.95
N TYR A 24 -0.87 5.23 -16.68
CA TYR A 24 -0.39 6.19 -17.68
C TYR A 24 0.28 5.52 -18.87
N LEU A 25 1.04 4.44 -18.67
CA LEU A 25 1.63 3.65 -19.77
C LEU A 25 0.54 3.09 -20.70
N ASN A 26 -0.50 2.48 -20.13
CA ASN A 26 -1.63 1.97 -20.92
C ASN A 26 -2.37 3.10 -21.66
N SER A 27 -2.54 4.26 -21.02
CA SER A 27 -3.12 5.43 -21.68
C SER A 27 -2.23 5.95 -22.82
N ILE A 28 -0.91 5.99 -22.64
CA ILE A 28 0.02 6.40 -23.70
C ILE A 28 -0.07 5.44 -24.88
N ASN A 29 -0.05 4.12 -24.65
CA ASN A 29 -0.18 3.10 -25.71
C ASN A 29 -1.50 3.22 -26.49
N LEU A 30 -2.59 3.50 -25.77
CA LEU A 30 -3.90 3.71 -26.37
C LEU A 30 -3.89 4.96 -27.26
N TYR A 31 -3.46 6.10 -26.70
CA TYR A 31 -3.50 7.36 -27.43
C TYR A 31 -2.45 7.46 -28.54
N SER A 32 -1.33 6.74 -28.43
CA SER A 32 -0.36 6.64 -29.52
C SER A 32 -0.94 5.90 -30.73
N SER A 33 -1.74 4.85 -30.47
CA SER A 33 -2.47 4.16 -31.52
C SER A 33 -3.56 5.05 -32.11
N GLU A 34 -4.28 5.79 -31.25
CA GLU A 34 -5.31 6.74 -31.67
C GLU A 34 -4.75 7.87 -32.55
N MET A 35 -3.53 8.35 -32.28
CA MET A 35 -2.88 9.36 -33.13
C MET A 35 -2.69 8.88 -34.58
N ILE A 36 -2.51 7.57 -34.80
CA ILE A 36 -2.43 6.97 -36.14
C ILE A 36 -3.84 6.76 -36.71
N MET A 37 -4.79 6.29 -35.90
CA MET A 37 -6.18 6.06 -36.32
C MET A 37 -6.91 7.34 -36.72
N ASN A 38 -6.63 8.43 -36.02
CA ASN A 38 -7.24 9.75 -36.17
C ASN A 38 -8.78 9.69 -36.22
N ASP A 39 -9.39 9.05 -35.20
CA ASP A 39 -10.83 8.86 -35.16
C ASP A 39 -11.58 10.14 -34.79
N LYS A 40 -11.99 10.86 -35.84
CA LYS A 40 -12.78 12.09 -35.75
C LYS A 40 -14.17 11.90 -35.15
N LYS A 41 -14.63 10.66 -34.94
CA LYS A 41 -15.94 10.39 -34.32
C LYS A 41 -15.90 10.56 -32.81
N TYR A 42 -14.81 10.13 -32.16
CA TYR A 42 -14.68 10.19 -30.69
C TYR A 42 -13.70 11.27 -30.24
N PHE A 43 -12.70 11.61 -31.06
CA PHE A 43 -11.68 12.59 -30.73
C PHE A 43 -11.80 13.82 -31.63
N SER A 44 -11.73 15.00 -31.03
CA SER A 44 -11.56 16.23 -31.79
C SER A 44 -10.16 16.29 -32.38
N GLU A 45 -9.97 17.08 -33.44
CA GLU A 45 -8.66 17.26 -34.05
C GLU A 45 -7.64 17.74 -33.01
N GLY A 46 -6.51 17.02 -32.90
CA GLY A 46 -5.46 17.29 -31.92
C GLY A 46 -5.72 16.79 -30.49
N GLU A 47 -6.91 16.25 -30.19
CA GLU A 47 -7.27 15.82 -28.83
C GLU A 47 -6.44 14.62 -28.36
N ALA A 48 -6.19 13.64 -29.24
CA ALA A 48 -5.34 12.49 -28.92
C ALA A 48 -3.92 12.92 -28.55
N LEU A 49 -3.34 13.87 -29.30
CA LEU A 49 -2.02 14.46 -29.02
C LEU A 49 -2.01 15.21 -27.67
N ARG A 50 -3.07 15.94 -27.36
CA ARG A 50 -3.21 16.62 -26.06
C ARG A 50 -3.24 15.61 -24.91
N LEU A 51 -4.09 14.59 -25.01
CA LEU A 51 -4.27 13.57 -23.97
C LEU A 51 -3.02 12.74 -23.74
N ILE A 52 -2.33 12.31 -24.81
CA ILE A 52 -1.08 11.55 -24.68
C ILE A 52 0.02 12.40 -24.04
N THR A 53 0.09 13.70 -24.38
CA THR A 53 1.05 14.66 -23.80
C THR A 53 0.79 14.85 -22.32
N ASP A 54 -0.47 15.03 -21.92
CA ASP A 54 -0.88 15.13 -20.52
C ASP A 54 -0.49 13.86 -19.74
N CYS A 55 -0.70 12.67 -20.32
CA CYS A 55 -0.31 11.39 -19.71
C CYS A 55 1.21 11.27 -19.55
N GLY A 56 1.99 11.64 -20.58
CA GLY A 56 3.44 11.63 -20.53
C GLY A 56 4.01 12.56 -19.46
N ASN A 57 3.47 13.78 -19.37
CA ASN A 57 3.84 14.76 -18.34
C ASN A 57 3.55 14.25 -16.93
N GLU A 58 2.38 13.65 -16.71
CA GLU A 58 2.04 13.08 -15.39
C GLU A 58 2.86 11.82 -15.07
N LEU A 59 3.20 10.98 -16.06
CA LEU A 59 4.12 9.85 -15.87
C LEU A 59 5.53 10.33 -15.48
N GLN A 60 6.08 11.33 -16.18
CA GLN A 60 7.40 11.89 -15.86
C GLN A 60 7.43 12.51 -14.46
N LYS A 61 6.40 13.28 -14.11
CA LYS A 61 6.25 13.86 -12.78
C LYS A 61 6.11 12.79 -11.70
N LEU A 62 5.34 11.74 -11.97
CA LEU A 62 5.17 10.61 -11.06
C LEU A 62 6.50 9.91 -10.80
N GLU A 63 7.26 9.62 -11.85
CA GLU A 63 8.58 9.01 -11.79
C GLU A 63 9.58 9.86 -11.00
N SER A 64 9.65 11.16 -11.28
CA SER A 64 10.49 12.10 -10.53
C SER A 64 10.13 12.12 -9.03
N ASN A 65 8.84 12.12 -8.70
CA ASN A 65 8.36 12.11 -7.31
C ASN A 65 8.67 10.78 -6.58
N ILE A 66 8.62 9.65 -7.28
CA ILE A 66 8.99 8.33 -6.72
C ILE A 66 10.50 8.31 -6.43
N LYS A 67 11.32 8.71 -7.42
CA LYS A 67 12.78 8.78 -7.29
C LYS A 67 13.23 9.73 -6.18
N SER A 68 12.56 10.87 -6.03
CA SER A 68 12.89 11.85 -5.00
C SER A 68 12.39 11.46 -3.60
N GLY A 69 11.75 10.31 -3.43
CA GLY A 69 11.19 9.87 -2.15
C GLY A 69 10.01 10.72 -1.66
N LYS A 70 9.31 11.46 -2.52
CA LYS A 70 8.20 12.35 -2.13
C LYS A 70 7.07 11.62 -1.40
N TYR A 71 6.89 10.34 -1.69
CA TYR A 71 5.80 9.51 -1.16
C TYR A 71 6.10 8.85 0.19
N GLY A 72 7.15 9.28 0.90
CA GLY A 72 7.36 8.88 2.30
C GLY A 72 8.80 8.95 2.79
N GLY A 73 9.65 9.71 2.11
CA GLY A 73 11.03 10.00 2.51
C GLY A 73 12.06 8.97 2.04
N LYS A 74 11.61 7.84 1.46
CA LYS A 74 12.46 6.81 0.85
C LYS A 74 12.08 6.61 -0.61
N SER A 75 13.08 6.46 -1.47
CA SER A 75 12.98 5.97 -2.84
C SER A 75 12.81 4.45 -2.87
N LEU A 76 12.46 3.88 -4.04
CA LEU A 76 12.34 2.42 -4.20
C LEU A 76 13.64 1.68 -3.90
N ILE A 77 14.79 2.27 -4.23
CA ILE A 77 16.12 1.67 -4.05
C ILE A 77 16.49 1.52 -2.56
N GLU A 78 15.90 2.33 -1.69
CA GLU A 78 16.17 2.29 -0.24
C GLU A 78 15.41 1.18 0.50
N TYR A 79 14.52 0.46 -0.19
CA TYR A 79 13.80 -0.67 0.39
C TYR A 79 14.51 -1.98 0.03
N SER A 80 15.15 -2.61 1.02
CA SER A 80 15.89 -3.86 0.82
C SER A 80 15.04 -5.04 0.29
N ILE A 81 13.72 -4.96 0.47
CA ILE A 81 12.78 -5.93 -0.13
C ILE A 81 12.77 -5.90 -1.67
N PHE A 82 13.33 -4.85 -2.28
CA PHE A 82 13.40 -4.66 -3.73
C PHE A 82 14.82 -4.79 -4.28
N ASP A 83 15.82 -5.16 -3.48
CA ASP A 83 17.23 -5.26 -3.95
C ASP A 83 17.36 -6.14 -5.19
N GLY A 84 16.68 -7.28 -5.21
CA GLY A 84 16.66 -8.20 -6.37
C GLY A 84 15.97 -7.64 -7.63
N LEU A 85 15.26 -6.51 -7.54
CA LEU A 85 14.68 -5.81 -8.68
C LEU A 85 15.55 -4.64 -9.18
N ASN A 86 16.52 -4.20 -8.37
CA ASN A 86 17.37 -3.04 -8.66
C ASN A 86 18.69 -3.44 -9.34
N GLU A 87 19.11 -4.70 -9.20
CA GLU A 87 20.39 -5.20 -9.71
C GLU A 87 20.20 -6.22 -10.84
N ASN A 88 20.10 -5.75 -12.09
CA ASN A 88 19.95 -6.58 -13.30
C ASN A 88 18.93 -7.72 -13.14
N PRO A 89 17.65 -7.36 -12.96
CA PRO A 89 16.66 -8.31 -12.48
C PRO A 89 16.25 -9.37 -13.51
N GLY A 90 16.76 -9.29 -14.75
CA GLY A 90 16.39 -10.21 -15.81
C GLY A 90 14.94 -9.98 -16.20
N CYS A 91 14.21 -11.05 -16.54
CA CYS A 91 12.79 -10.92 -16.76
C CYS A 91 12.02 -10.93 -15.44
N VAL A 92 11.33 -9.83 -15.15
CA VAL A 92 10.48 -9.69 -13.96
C VAL A 92 9.02 -9.85 -14.34
N ARG A 93 8.43 -10.97 -13.91
CA ARG A 93 7.01 -11.27 -14.01
C ARG A 93 6.54 -11.97 -12.74
N PRO A 94 5.26 -11.82 -12.35
CA PRO A 94 4.67 -12.70 -11.35
C PRO A 94 4.77 -14.16 -11.80
N LYS A 95 4.85 -15.10 -10.85
CA LYS A 95 5.08 -16.54 -11.12
C LYS A 95 4.16 -17.17 -12.18
N GLY A 96 2.92 -16.67 -12.31
CA GLY A 96 1.96 -17.15 -13.31
C GLY A 96 2.28 -16.75 -14.75
N PHE A 97 3.16 -15.77 -14.95
CA PHE A 97 3.43 -15.11 -16.23
C PHE A 97 4.90 -15.21 -16.67
N GLU A 98 5.73 -16.00 -15.99
CA GLU A 98 7.15 -16.18 -16.33
C GLU A 98 7.37 -16.60 -17.79
N LYS A 99 6.45 -17.37 -18.39
CA LYS A 99 6.54 -17.77 -19.80
C LYS A 99 6.42 -16.62 -20.79
N GLN A 100 5.85 -15.47 -20.39
CA GLN A 100 5.78 -14.30 -21.27
C GLN A 100 7.17 -13.76 -21.60
N CYS A 101 8.14 -13.95 -20.71
CA CYS A 101 9.53 -13.59 -20.93
C CYS A 101 10.14 -14.28 -22.15
N GLU A 102 9.79 -15.55 -22.36
CA GLU A 102 10.29 -16.37 -23.47
C GLU A 102 9.66 -15.99 -24.81
N LEU A 103 8.52 -15.29 -24.78
CA LEU A 103 7.78 -14.86 -25.97
C LEU A 103 8.22 -13.47 -26.48
N ARG A 104 9.12 -12.78 -25.76
CA ARG A 104 9.63 -11.46 -26.15
C ARG A 104 10.29 -11.52 -27.52
N GLN A 105 9.99 -10.52 -28.36
CA GLN A 105 10.60 -10.36 -29.67
C GLN A 105 11.42 -9.07 -29.71
N PHE A 106 12.74 -9.21 -29.56
CA PHE A 106 13.65 -8.08 -29.56
C PHE A 106 13.84 -7.48 -30.95
N ASN A 107 14.04 -6.17 -31.00
CA ASN A 107 14.35 -5.41 -32.19
C ASN A 107 15.40 -4.31 -31.88
N GLU A 108 15.66 -3.41 -32.82
CA GLU A 108 16.66 -2.36 -32.65
C GLU A 108 16.33 -1.39 -31.50
N PHE A 109 15.05 -1.10 -31.27
CA PHE A 109 14.59 -0.19 -30.22
C PHE A 109 14.33 -0.90 -28.89
N TYR A 110 13.81 -2.13 -28.94
CA TYR A 110 13.51 -2.96 -27.78
C TYR A 110 14.50 -4.10 -27.67
N THR A 111 15.58 -3.87 -26.92
CA THR A 111 16.67 -4.83 -26.75
C THR A 111 16.49 -5.68 -25.50
N LYS A 112 17.17 -6.83 -25.46
CA LYS A 112 17.21 -7.69 -24.28
C LYS A 112 17.75 -6.94 -23.06
N GLU A 113 18.84 -6.20 -23.24
CA GLU A 113 19.46 -5.40 -22.18
C GLU A 113 18.47 -4.39 -21.58
N LEU A 114 17.71 -3.69 -22.43
CA LEU A 114 16.66 -2.76 -21.97
C LEU A 114 15.55 -3.50 -21.21
N SER A 115 15.05 -4.62 -21.74
CA SER A 115 13.97 -5.41 -21.12
C SER A 115 14.32 -6.12 -19.81
N GLU A 116 15.62 -6.18 -19.50
CA GLU A 116 16.18 -6.82 -18.30
C GLU A 116 16.81 -5.79 -17.34
N SER A 117 16.64 -4.50 -17.64
CA SER A 117 17.14 -3.39 -16.83
C SER A 117 16.23 -3.08 -15.63
N PRO A 118 16.73 -2.34 -14.62
CA PRO A 118 15.89 -1.83 -13.54
C PRO A 118 14.75 -0.95 -14.07
N VAL A 119 13.61 -0.96 -13.36
CA VAL A 119 12.39 -0.25 -13.78
C VAL A 119 12.61 1.25 -14.01
N ASP A 120 13.45 1.85 -13.18
CA ASP A 120 13.81 3.26 -13.24
C ASP A 120 14.56 3.63 -14.53
N TYR A 121 15.34 2.70 -15.09
CA TYR A 121 16.02 2.87 -16.36
C TYR A 121 15.04 2.68 -17.53
N MET A 122 14.22 1.63 -17.48
CA MET A 122 13.20 1.37 -18.51
C MET A 122 12.23 2.53 -18.67
N ILE A 123 11.78 3.15 -17.57
CA ILE A 123 10.88 4.31 -17.63
C ILE A 123 11.58 5.54 -18.23
N VAL A 124 12.87 5.76 -17.92
CA VAL A 124 13.62 6.87 -18.52
C VAL A 124 13.73 6.68 -20.03
N GLU A 125 14.07 5.48 -20.47
CA GLU A 125 14.16 5.18 -21.91
C GLU A 125 12.79 5.30 -22.59
N TYR A 126 11.73 4.79 -21.95
CA TYR A 126 10.36 4.97 -22.41
C TYR A 126 10.01 6.45 -22.60
N LEU A 127 10.30 7.30 -21.61
CA LEU A 127 10.01 8.74 -21.67
C LEU A 127 10.86 9.46 -22.72
N ASN A 128 12.11 9.05 -22.93
CA ASN A 128 12.95 9.60 -23.99
C ASN A 128 12.35 9.31 -25.36
N LYS A 129 11.97 8.05 -25.61
CA LYS A 129 11.37 7.60 -26.86
C LYS A 129 9.97 8.16 -27.08
N PHE A 130 9.22 8.34 -25.99
CA PHE A 130 7.96 9.08 -25.99
C PHE A 130 8.15 10.53 -26.45
N ASN A 131 9.13 11.24 -25.90
CA ASN A 131 9.41 12.61 -26.33
C ASN A 131 9.87 12.67 -27.79
N GLU A 132 10.67 11.72 -28.26
CA GLU A 132 11.02 11.61 -29.69
C GLU A 132 9.75 11.42 -30.54
N PHE A 133 8.87 10.50 -30.16
CA PHE A 133 7.61 10.23 -30.87
C PHE A 133 6.69 11.45 -30.95
N ILE A 134 6.50 12.18 -29.85
CA ILE A 134 5.63 13.37 -29.80
C ILE A 134 6.20 14.54 -30.60
N ASN A 135 7.53 14.70 -30.63
CA ASN A 135 8.18 15.78 -31.36
C ASN A 135 8.36 15.49 -32.86
N ASN A 136 8.31 14.22 -33.26
CA ASN A 136 8.30 13.85 -34.66
C ASN A 136 6.90 14.06 -35.24
N GLU A 137 6.82 14.55 -36.49
CA GLU A 137 5.52 14.66 -37.17
C GLU A 137 4.94 13.25 -37.38
N VAL A 138 3.85 12.95 -36.67
CA VAL A 138 3.08 11.73 -36.93
C VAL A 138 2.46 11.86 -38.32
N GLU A 139 2.74 10.88 -39.18
CA GLU A 139 2.18 10.85 -40.52
C GLU A 139 0.65 10.93 -40.44
N ASN A 140 0.09 11.99 -41.02
CA ASN A 140 -1.35 12.21 -41.03
C ASN A 140 -1.98 11.28 -42.07
N HIS A 141 -2.40 10.10 -41.63
CA HIS A 141 -3.16 9.19 -42.46
C HIS A 141 -4.66 9.55 -42.40
N ASN A 142 -5.33 9.58 -43.55
CA ASN A 142 -6.78 9.75 -43.65
C ASN A 142 -7.40 8.41 -44.08
N TYR A 143 -7.58 7.49 -43.13
CA TYR A 143 -8.24 6.21 -43.40
C TYR A 143 -9.75 6.37 -43.54
N ASN A 144 -10.36 5.70 -44.53
CA ASN A 144 -11.81 5.62 -44.60
C ASN A 144 -12.33 4.46 -43.73
N GLN A 145 -12.83 4.78 -42.53
CA GLN A 145 -13.36 3.80 -41.57
C GLN A 145 -14.56 2.98 -42.10
N ASN A 146 -15.16 3.33 -43.24
CA ASN A 146 -16.22 2.53 -43.86
C ASN A 146 -15.69 1.45 -44.84
N LYS A 147 -14.40 1.46 -45.15
CA LYS A 147 -13.76 0.50 -46.06
C LYS A 147 -12.90 -0.49 -45.28
N SER A 148 -13.22 -1.77 -45.40
CA SER A 148 -12.46 -2.86 -44.76
C SER A 148 -10.97 -2.85 -45.12
N SER A 149 -10.63 -2.51 -46.37
CA SER A 149 -9.23 -2.36 -46.82
C SER A 149 -8.46 -1.31 -46.03
N ASP A 150 -9.08 -0.16 -45.77
CA ASP A 150 -8.44 0.97 -45.11
C ASP A 150 -8.30 0.71 -43.61
N ILE A 151 -9.26 -0.01 -43.00
CA ILE A 151 -9.16 -0.50 -41.63
C ILE A 151 -8.00 -1.49 -41.50
N LEU A 152 -7.86 -2.44 -42.43
CA LEU A 152 -6.76 -3.41 -42.40
C LEU A 152 -5.40 -2.70 -42.55
N GLN A 153 -5.31 -1.71 -43.44
CA GLN A 153 -4.11 -0.89 -43.61
C GLN A 153 -3.78 -0.14 -42.31
N MET A 154 -4.76 0.54 -41.71
CA MET A 154 -4.61 1.24 -40.43
C MET A 154 -4.09 0.31 -39.30
N LEU A 155 -4.66 -0.89 -39.16
CA LEU A 155 -4.21 -1.87 -38.17
C LEU A 155 -2.78 -2.38 -38.47
N THR A 156 -2.43 -2.51 -39.76
CA THR A 156 -1.08 -2.87 -40.19
C THR A 156 -0.10 -1.75 -39.82
N ASP A 157 -0.44 -0.49 -40.09
CA ASP A 157 0.41 0.66 -39.81
C ASP A 157 0.61 0.82 -38.28
N ILE A 158 -0.43 0.62 -37.47
CA ILE A 158 -0.32 0.60 -36.00
C ILE A 158 0.59 -0.55 -35.52
N SER A 159 0.38 -1.77 -36.03
CA SER A 159 1.12 -2.96 -35.57
C SER A 159 2.57 -3.03 -36.06
N THR A 160 2.90 -2.32 -37.14
CA THR A 160 4.25 -2.26 -37.70
C THR A 160 5.01 -0.99 -37.32
N ASN A 161 4.35 0.02 -36.74
CA ASN A 161 5.01 1.23 -36.29
C ASN A 161 6.02 0.92 -35.16
N PRO A 162 7.31 1.29 -35.32
CA PRO A 162 8.36 0.93 -34.38
C PRO A 162 8.17 1.56 -32.99
N TYR A 163 7.63 2.77 -32.90
CA TYR A 163 7.37 3.44 -31.62
C TYR A 163 6.19 2.78 -30.89
N ILE A 164 5.09 2.49 -31.59
CA ILE A 164 3.93 1.83 -30.98
C ILE A 164 4.33 0.46 -30.44
N LYS A 165 5.07 -0.32 -31.23
CA LYS A 165 5.58 -1.62 -30.80
C LYS A 165 6.49 -1.49 -29.59
N LEU A 166 7.45 -0.56 -29.61
CA LEU A 166 8.32 -0.29 -28.46
C LEU A 166 7.51 0.08 -27.21
N PHE A 167 6.54 1.00 -27.32
CA PHE A 167 5.75 1.42 -26.17
C PHE A 167 4.94 0.27 -25.60
N HIS A 168 4.36 -0.58 -26.44
CA HIS A 168 3.66 -1.78 -25.99
C HIS A 168 4.61 -2.73 -25.25
N ASP A 169 5.69 -3.16 -25.91
CA ASP A 169 6.63 -4.16 -25.37
C ASP A 169 7.29 -3.68 -24.06
N LEU A 170 7.74 -2.41 -24.03
CA LEU A 170 8.38 -1.83 -22.84
C LEU A 170 7.37 -1.54 -21.72
N SER A 171 6.13 -1.16 -22.05
CA SER A 171 5.08 -1.00 -21.04
C SER A 171 4.76 -2.31 -20.34
N GLU A 172 4.67 -3.42 -21.07
CA GLU A 172 4.44 -4.73 -20.47
C GLU A 172 5.53 -5.09 -19.46
N ASP A 173 6.79 -4.77 -19.78
CA ASP A 173 7.91 -4.98 -18.87
C ASP A 173 7.84 -4.10 -17.62
N ILE A 174 7.61 -2.81 -17.80
CA ILE A 174 7.47 -1.89 -16.68
C ILE A 174 6.29 -2.29 -15.79
N ILE A 175 5.17 -2.70 -16.38
CA ILE A 175 3.98 -3.18 -15.65
C ILE A 175 4.32 -4.45 -14.88
N GLY A 176 5.01 -5.42 -15.48
CA GLY A 176 5.48 -6.63 -14.80
C GLY A 176 6.37 -6.33 -13.59
N HIS A 177 7.27 -5.34 -13.70
CA HIS A 177 8.03 -4.85 -12.55
C HIS A 177 7.15 -4.23 -11.47
N ILE A 178 6.18 -3.40 -11.84
CA ILE A 178 5.25 -2.77 -10.90
C ILE A 178 4.44 -3.83 -10.15
N GLU A 179 3.97 -4.88 -10.83
CA GLU A 179 3.27 -6.00 -10.22
C GLU A 179 4.16 -6.73 -9.20
N GLN A 180 5.42 -7.02 -9.56
CA GLN A 180 6.36 -7.66 -8.64
C GLN A 180 6.69 -6.78 -7.43
N ILE A 181 6.87 -5.46 -7.63
CA ILE A 181 7.05 -4.48 -6.56
C ILE A 181 5.84 -4.51 -5.61
N ASN A 182 4.62 -4.55 -6.17
CA ASN A 182 3.38 -4.62 -5.38
C ASN A 182 3.26 -5.94 -4.62
N GLU A 183 3.63 -7.07 -5.21
CA GLU A 183 3.60 -8.38 -4.55
C GLU A 183 4.57 -8.42 -3.37
N LEU A 184 5.83 -8.04 -3.61
CA LEU A 184 6.88 -8.02 -2.58
C LEU A 184 6.54 -7.03 -1.45
N GLY A 185 6.11 -5.82 -1.83
CA GLY A 185 5.72 -4.77 -0.88
C GLY A 185 4.50 -5.17 -0.04
N THR A 186 3.46 -5.71 -0.67
CA THR A 186 2.25 -6.18 0.05
C THR A 186 2.58 -7.34 0.98
N THR A 187 3.38 -8.31 0.51
CA THR A 187 3.84 -9.44 1.33
C THR A 187 4.62 -8.96 2.55
N TYR A 188 5.51 -7.98 2.36
CA TYR A 188 6.25 -7.37 3.46
C TYR A 188 5.31 -6.70 4.47
N LEU A 189 4.36 -5.86 4.00
CA LEU A 189 3.39 -5.17 4.85
C LEU A 189 2.54 -6.16 5.67
N ILE A 190 2.07 -7.25 5.05
CA ILE A 190 1.28 -8.29 5.72
C ILE A 190 2.12 -8.99 6.80
N LYS A 191 3.35 -9.42 6.48
CA LYS A 191 4.26 -10.05 7.45
C LYS A 191 4.53 -9.14 8.65
N TYR A 192 4.77 -7.86 8.36
CA TYR A 192 5.02 -6.85 9.39
C TYR A 192 3.77 -6.59 10.26
N ALA A 193 2.59 -6.51 9.66
CA ALA A 193 1.32 -6.36 10.37
C ALA A 193 1.07 -7.56 11.31
N HIS A 194 1.30 -8.80 10.86
CA HIS A 194 1.19 -9.98 11.71
C HIS A 194 2.17 -9.97 12.88
N PHE A 195 3.42 -9.58 12.64
CA PHE A 195 4.43 -9.46 13.69
C PHE A 195 3.99 -8.50 14.81
N TYR A 196 3.55 -7.29 14.45
CA TYR A 196 3.08 -6.31 15.43
C TYR A 196 1.76 -6.70 16.09
N SER A 197 0.85 -7.34 15.35
CA SER A 197 -0.39 -7.90 15.92
C SER A 197 -0.07 -8.93 17.02
N ASN A 198 0.87 -9.84 16.75
CA ASN A 198 1.29 -10.85 17.73
C ASN A 198 1.96 -10.22 18.96
N ILE A 199 2.84 -9.24 18.76
CA ILE A 199 3.45 -8.48 19.86
C ILE A 199 2.39 -7.79 20.70
N SER A 200 1.43 -7.10 20.06
CA SER A 200 0.35 -6.41 20.75
C SER A 200 -0.50 -7.38 21.59
N LEU A 201 -0.77 -8.57 21.07
CA LEU A 201 -1.51 -9.61 21.79
C LEU A 201 -0.74 -10.09 23.02
N ILE A 202 0.58 -10.32 22.89
CA ILE A 202 1.45 -10.72 24.02
C ILE A 202 1.44 -9.63 25.11
N TYR A 203 1.62 -8.36 24.74
CA TYR A 203 1.57 -7.27 25.71
C TYR A 203 0.19 -7.15 26.37
N HIS A 204 -0.88 -7.30 25.61
CA HIS A 204 -2.24 -7.25 26.14
C HIS A 204 -2.48 -8.37 27.17
N PHE A 205 -2.00 -9.58 26.90
CA PHE A 205 -2.06 -10.70 27.84
C PHE A 205 -1.30 -10.39 29.15
N ILE A 206 -0.06 -9.90 29.05
CA ILE A 206 0.76 -9.54 30.22
C ILE A 206 0.07 -8.46 31.06
N CYS A 207 -0.42 -7.39 30.43
CA CYS A 207 -1.14 -6.31 31.11
C CYS A 207 -2.41 -6.82 31.80
N SER A 208 -3.17 -7.70 31.14
CA SER A 208 -4.39 -8.28 31.71
C SER A 208 -4.10 -9.12 32.96
N VAL A 209 -3.06 -9.96 32.91
CA VAL A 209 -2.60 -10.72 34.09
C VAL A 209 -2.18 -9.79 35.22
N PHE A 210 -1.45 -8.73 34.91
CA PHE A 210 -0.99 -7.74 35.90
C PHE A 210 -2.17 -7.02 36.57
N ILE A 211 -3.21 -6.67 35.82
CA ILE A 211 -4.45 -6.07 36.35
C ILE A 211 -5.14 -7.04 37.33
N VAL A 212 -5.24 -8.33 36.98
CA VAL A 212 -5.86 -9.34 37.87
C VAL A 212 -5.06 -9.51 39.15
N VAL A 213 -3.74 -9.60 39.06
CA VAL A 213 -2.85 -9.75 40.23
C VAL A 213 -2.93 -8.52 41.14
N THR A 214 -2.86 -7.31 40.58
CA THR A 214 -2.95 -6.08 41.36
C THR A 214 -4.33 -5.93 42.01
N PHE A 215 -5.42 -6.23 41.30
CA PHE A 215 -6.76 -6.26 41.87
C PHE A 215 -6.86 -7.26 43.04
N TYR A 216 -6.31 -8.46 42.88
CA TYR A 216 -6.31 -9.46 43.94
C TYR A 216 -5.55 -8.99 45.19
N ILE A 217 -4.34 -8.44 45.01
CA ILE A 217 -3.47 -8.03 46.12
C ILE A 217 -4.01 -6.80 46.84
N PHE A 218 -4.44 -5.77 46.11
CA PHE A 218 -4.80 -4.48 46.69
C PHE A 218 -6.28 -4.34 47.02
N VAL A 219 -7.17 -4.95 46.24
CA VAL A 219 -8.61 -4.81 46.42
C VAL A 219 -9.13 -5.99 47.23
N THR A 220 -9.07 -7.19 46.66
CA THR A 220 -9.69 -8.40 47.27
C THR A 220 -9.13 -8.69 48.65
N ARG A 221 -7.81 -8.58 48.85
CA ARG A 221 -7.18 -8.81 50.17
C ARG A 221 -7.66 -7.80 51.23
N ASN A 222 -7.79 -6.52 50.86
CA ASN A 222 -8.23 -5.48 51.78
C ASN A 222 -9.72 -5.62 52.13
N PHE A 223 -10.58 -5.89 51.14
CA PHE A 223 -11.99 -6.19 51.39
C PHE A 223 -12.17 -7.42 52.28
N LYS A 224 -11.44 -8.52 52.04
CA LYS A 224 -11.49 -9.70 52.92
C LYS A 224 -11.08 -9.40 54.36
N LYS A 225 -10.09 -8.53 54.56
CA LYS A 225 -9.71 -8.08 55.91
C LYS A 225 -10.83 -7.27 56.57
N GLN A 226 -11.43 -6.32 55.84
CA GLN A 226 -12.54 -5.52 56.37
C GLN A 226 -13.76 -6.37 56.70
N LEU A 227 -14.13 -7.32 55.84
CA LEU A 227 -15.23 -8.26 56.10
C LEU A 227 -15.01 -9.07 57.38
N ARG A 228 -13.80 -9.60 57.62
CA ARG A 228 -13.50 -10.31 58.88
C ARG A 228 -13.64 -9.42 60.11
N VAL A 229 -13.24 -8.15 60.03
CA VAL A 229 -13.42 -7.19 61.13
C VAL A 229 -14.91 -6.95 61.37
N MET A 230 -15.71 -6.80 60.31
CA MET A 230 -17.16 -6.68 60.42
C MET A 230 -17.83 -7.92 61.03
N ASP A 231 -17.41 -9.13 60.63
CA ASP A 231 -17.92 -10.38 61.20
C ASP A 231 -17.61 -10.49 62.70
N GLN A 232 -16.38 -10.14 63.11
CA GLN A 232 -15.98 -10.10 64.52
C GLN A 232 -16.78 -9.09 65.33
N LEU A 233 -16.97 -7.87 64.81
CA LEU A 233 -17.79 -6.85 65.46
C LEU A 233 -19.24 -7.31 65.60
N THR A 234 -19.79 -7.93 64.56
CA THR A 234 -21.16 -8.48 64.55
C THR A 234 -21.32 -9.53 65.64
N ASN A 235 -20.38 -10.47 65.75
CA ASN A 235 -20.39 -11.48 66.81
C ASN A 235 -20.32 -10.86 68.21
N ILE A 236 -19.47 -9.84 68.43
CA ILE A 236 -19.39 -9.12 69.72
C ILE A 236 -20.73 -8.46 70.05
N ILE A 237 -21.36 -7.79 69.08
CA ILE A 237 -22.65 -7.12 69.26
C ILE A 237 -23.72 -8.13 69.68
N PHE A 238 -23.78 -9.30 69.04
CA PHE A 238 -24.75 -10.34 69.36
C PHE A 238 -24.50 -11.03 70.71
N ILE A 239 -23.27 -10.99 71.24
CA ILE A 239 -22.96 -11.52 72.57
C ILE A 239 -23.45 -10.56 73.68
N ILE A 240 -23.54 -9.25 73.41
CA ILE A 240 -23.98 -8.27 74.41
C ILE A 240 -25.50 -8.42 74.63
N PRO A 241 -25.95 -8.78 75.85
CA PRO A 241 -27.36 -8.91 76.17
C PRO A 241 -28.13 -7.60 75.86
N PRO A 242 -29.36 -7.68 75.33
CA PRO A 242 -30.16 -6.51 74.99
C PRO A 242 -30.33 -5.50 76.14
N ASN A 243 -30.31 -6.00 77.37
CA ASN A 243 -30.49 -5.22 78.57
C ASN A 243 -29.26 -4.35 78.88
N LEU A 244 -28.05 -4.81 78.53
CA LEU A 244 -26.80 -4.09 78.80
C LEU A 244 -26.55 -2.96 77.79
N TYR A 245 -26.86 -3.15 76.50
CA TYR A 245 -26.66 -2.08 75.52
C TYR A 245 -27.65 -0.92 75.70
N ASN A 246 -28.88 -1.20 76.18
CA ASN A 246 -29.87 -0.16 76.44
C ASN A 246 -29.54 0.71 77.67
N LEU A 247 -28.64 0.27 78.54
CA LEU A 247 -28.19 1.01 79.73
C LEU A 247 -27.10 2.05 79.42
N SER A 248 -26.37 1.90 78.31
CA SER A 248 -25.31 2.83 77.90
C SER A 248 -25.62 3.47 76.54
N PRO A 249 -26.04 4.76 76.52
CA PRO A 249 -26.31 5.49 75.27
C PRO A 249 -25.11 5.50 74.31
N LYS A 250 -23.89 5.51 74.85
CA LYS A 250 -22.64 5.49 74.08
C LYS A 250 -22.43 4.15 73.36
N ILE A 251 -22.66 3.04 74.06
CA ILE A 251 -22.55 1.69 73.47
C ILE A 251 -23.64 1.52 72.41
N LYS A 252 -24.87 1.95 72.70
CA LYS A 252 -25.98 1.93 71.74
C LYS A 252 -25.65 2.74 70.47
N ASN A 253 -25.11 3.94 70.61
CA ASN A 253 -24.74 4.78 69.46
C ASN A 253 -23.58 4.17 68.64
N PHE A 254 -22.60 3.58 69.31
CA PHE A 254 -21.50 2.87 68.64
C PHE A 254 -22.00 1.67 67.83
N ILE A 255 -22.91 0.87 68.38
CA ILE A 255 -23.46 -0.32 67.73
C ILE A 255 -24.29 0.04 66.47
N PHE A 256 -25.15 1.05 66.54
CA PHE A 256 -26.03 1.41 65.42
C PHE A 256 -25.36 2.29 64.36
N ASN A 257 -24.46 3.19 64.77
CA ASN A 257 -23.92 4.23 63.89
C ASN A 257 -22.40 4.14 63.68
N GLY A 258 -21.71 3.20 64.33
CA GLY A 258 -20.26 3.00 64.22
C GLY A 258 -19.41 4.14 64.79
N LYS A 259 -19.97 5.00 65.66
CA LYS A 259 -19.30 6.18 66.23
C LYS A 259 -19.26 6.13 67.76
N LEU A 260 -18.08 6.38 68.34
CA LEU A 260 -17.87 6.60 69.77
C LEU A 260 -17.86 8.11 70.05
N ASN A 261 -19.03 8.71 70.29
CA ASN A 261 -19.13 10.06 70.87
C ASN A 261 -19.52 9.93 72.35
#